data_AF-A0A844HIJ0-F1
#
_entry.id   AF-A0A844HIJ0-F1
#
_cell.length_a   1.000
_cell.length_b   1.000
_cell.length_c   1.000
_cell.angle_alpha   90.00
_cell.angle_beta   90.00
_cell.angle_gamma   90.00
#
_symmetry.space_group_name_H-M   'P 1'
#
loop_
_entity.id
_entity.type
_entity.pdbx_description
1 polymer ?
#
loop_
_entity_poly.entity_id
_entity_poly.type
_entity_poly.pdbx_seq_one_letter_code
_entity_poly.pdbx_strand_id
1 'polypeptide(L)'
;MLGTVARQGAVRDLTWDRMNFTRRAIDLRVDHDGPRKRRALMPMNNMLFEVLTEAKEGARSDYVVEWAKGQIASIRKGFARAVRNAGLTGVGMHTLRHTTAVHMIETVAR
;
A
#
# COMPACT_ATOMS: atom_id res chain seq x y z
N MET A 1 -2.31 -1.76 0.69
CA MET A 1 -2.37 -2.92 -0.25
C MET A 1 -3.71 -3.03 -0.94
N LEU A 2 -4.85 -2.93 -0.25
CA LEU A 2 -6.18 -2.98 -0.89
C LEU A 2 -6.39 -1.89 -1.95
N GLY A 3 -5.87 -0.67 -1.74
CA GLY A 3 -5.97 0.38 -2.76
C GLY A 3 -4.95 0.30 -3.89
N THR A 4 -3.88 -0.51 -3.76
CA THR A 4 -2.72 -0.45 -4.67
C THR A 4 -2.26 -1.79 -5.24
N VAL A 5 -2.86 -2.92 -4.81
CA VAL A 5 -2.40 -4.28 -5.14
C VAL A 5 -0.89 -4.46 -4.89
N ALA A 6 -0.24 -3.62 -4.09
CA ALA A 6 1.21 -3.62 -3.96
C ALA A 6 1.67 -4.78 -3.07
N ARG A 7 2.90 -5.26 -3.26
CA ARG A 7 3.52 -6.19 -2.30
C ARG A 7 3.83 -5.45 -1.01
N GLN A 8 3.82 -6.16 0.12
CA GLN A 8 4.13 -5.57 1.44
C GLN A 8 5.44 -4.78 1.47
N GLY A 9 6.51 -5.28 0.82
CA GLY A 9 7.77 -4.54 0.70
C GLY A 9 7.61 -3.23 -0.07
N ALA A 10 6.89 -3.23 -1.19
CA ALA A 10 6.65 -2.01 -1.96
C ALA A 10 5.84 -0.96 -1.19
N VAL A 11 4.91 -1.38 -0.34
CA VAL A 11 4.15 -0.47 0.55
C VAL A 11 5.04 0.10 1.65
N ARG A 12 5.84 -0.76 2.29
CA ARG A 12 6.72 -0.39 3.40
C ARG A 12 7.85 0.54 2.95
N ASP A 13 8.38 0.30 1.76
CA ASP A 13 9.48 1.09 1.23
C ASP A 13 8.98 2.41 0.62
N LEU A 14 7.66 2.67 0.55
CA LEU A 14 7.09 3.85 -0.09
C LEU A 14 7.35 5.13 0.72
N THR A 15 7.78 6.16 0.02
CA THR A 15 8.13 7.48 0.57
C THR A 15 7.24 8.56 -0.03
N TRP A 16 7.06 9.66 0.70
CA TRP A 16 6.12 10.71 0.31
C TRP A 16 6.51 11.47 -0.98
N ASP A 17 7.80 11.57 -1.29
CA ASP A 17 8.32 12.19 -2.53
C ASP A 17 7.88 11.46 -3.81
N ARG A 18 7.53 10.17 -3.68
CA ARG A 18 7.00 9.34 -4.77
C ARG A 18 5.47 9.38 -4.89
N MET A 19 4.81 10.27 -4.17
CA MET A 19 3.38 10.55 -4.29
C MET A 19 3.13 11.89 -4.96
N ASN A 20 2.37 11.88 -6.05
CA ASN A 20 1.90 13.09 -6.69
C ASN A 20 0.40 13.26 -6.43
N PHE A 21 0.05 14.05 -5.41
CA PHE A 21 -1.34 14.29 -5.03
C PHE A 21 -2.10 15.10 -6.10
N THR A 22 -1.45 16.06 -6.76
CA THR A 22 -2.05 16.85 -7.85
C THR A 22 -2.47 15.98 -9.03
N ARG A 23 -1.61 15.05 -9.44
CA ARG A 23 -1.85 14.12 -10.55
C ARG A 23 -2.49 12.80 -10.10
N ARG A 24 -2.79 12.66 -8.79
CA ARG A 24 -3.30 11.43 -8.18
C ARG A 24 -2.53 10.19 -8.62
N ALA A 25 -1.21 10.21 -8.47
CA ALA A 25 -0.33 9.13 -8.86
C ALA A 25 0.56 8.66 -7.70
N ILE A 26 0.75 7.34 -7.61
CA ILE A 26 1.62 6.67 -6.64
C ILE A 26 2.70 5.93 -7.40
N ASP A 27 3.96 6.30 -7.19
CA ASP A 27 5.10 5.59 -7.76
C ASP A 27 5.67 4.58 -6.76
N LEU A 28 5.38 3.29 -7.00
CA LEU A 28 5.90 2.22 -6.15
C LEU A 28 7.35 1.84 -6.50
N ARG A 29 7.93 2.39 -7.57
CA ARG A 29 9.30 2.09 -8.01
C ARG A 29 10.30 2.70 -7.03
N VAL A 30 11.39 1.97 -6.77
CA VAL A 30 12.51 2.48 -5.95
C VAL A 30 13.65 2.89 -6.88
N ASP A 31 13.82 2.15 -7.95
CA ASP A 31 14.74 2.39 -9.06
C ASP A 31 13.99 2.28 -10.40
N HIS A 32 14.54 2.93 -11.43
CA HIS A 32 14.05 2.75 -12.80
C HIS A 32 14.62 1.48 -13.46
N ASP A 33 15.78 1.03 -13.00
CA ASP A 33 16.52 -0.13 -13.51
C ASP A 33 16.31 -1.42 -12.68
N GLY A 34 15.18 -1.49 -11.97
CA GLY A 34 14.85 -2.59 -11.08
C GLY A 34 14.67 -3.97 -11.75
N PRO A 35 14.48 -5.02 -10.92
CA PRO A 35 14.40 -6.41 -11.37
C PRO A 35 13.29 -6.64 -12.41
N ARG A 36 13.42 -7.74 -13.19
CA ARG A 36 12.48 -8.14 -14.26
C ARG A 36 10.99 -7.97 -13.90
N LYS A 37 10.62 -8.21 -12.63
CA LYS A 37 9.27 -7.94 -12.11
C LYS A 37 9.21 -6.58 -11.41
N ARG A 38 9.02 -5.54 -12.21
CA ARG A 38 9.03 -4.14 -11.76
C ARG A 38 7.87 -3.81 -10.82
N ARG A 39 8.09 -2.83 -9.95
CA ARG A 39 7.03 -2.16 -9.19
C ARG A 39 6.32 -1.17 -10.12
N ALA A 40 5.02 -0.93 -9.91
CA ALA A 40 4.20 -0.18 -10.84
C ALA A 40 4.06 1.31 -10.43
N LEU A 41 3.89 2.17 -11.43
CA LEU A 41 3.29 3.50 -11.27
C LEU A 41 1.77 3.31 -11.38
N MET A 42 1.00 3.79 -10.41
CA MET A 42 -0.44 3.52 -10.37
C MET A 42 -1.26 4.77 -9.99
N PRO A 43 -2.52 4.86 -10.43
CA PRO A 43 -3.40 5.94 -9.99
C PRO A 43 -3.75 5.79 -8.50
N MET A 44 -4.03 6.93 -7.88
CA MET A 44 -4.55 7.06 -6.53
C MET A 44 -6.07 7.19 -6.62
N ASN A 45 -6.81 6.21 -6.08
CA ASN A 45 -8.27 6.29 -6.00
C ASN A 45 -8.72 7.28 -4.91
N ASN A 46 -10.01 7.65 -4.91
CA ASN A 46 -10.54 8.68 -4.00
C ASN A 46 -10.31 8.32 -2.52
N MET A 47 -10.58 7.09 -2.11
CA MET A 47 -10.35 6.63 -0.74
C MET A 47 -8.87 6.73 -0.34
N LEU A 48 -7.95 6.34 -1.23
CA LEU A 48 -6.52 6.49 -0.98
C LEU A 48 -6.13 7.96 -0.90
N PHE A 49 -6.69 8.81 -1.76
CA PHE A 49 -6.38 10.24 -1.73
C PHE A 49 -6.76 10.85 -0.38
N GLU A 50 -7.98 10.63 0.08
CA GLU A 50 -8.46 11.12 1.38
C GLU A 50 -7.58 10.65 2.54
N VAL A 51 -7.38 9.33 2.66
CA VAL A 51 -6.59 8.74 3.77
C VAL A 51 -5.13 9.18 3.71
N LEU A 52 -4.54 9.27 2.52
CA LEU A 52 -3.14 9.67 2.38
C LEU A 52 -2.93 11.17 2.59
N THR A 53 -3.92 12.00 2.27
CA THR A 53 -3.86 13.44 2.56
C THR A 53 -3.86 13.67 4.08
N GLU A 54 -4.79 13.05 4.81
CA GLU A 54 -4.80 13.12 6.28
C GLU A 54 -3.50 12.58 6.89
N ALA A 55 -3.03 11.42 6.41
CA ALA A 55 -1.79 10.82 6.90
C ALA A 55 -0.55 11.69 6.61
N LYS A 56 -0.55 12.46 5.51
CA LYS A 56 0.55 13.34 5.13
C LYS A 56 0.70 14.52 6.10
N GLU A 57 -0.40 15.06 6.60
CA GLU A 57 -0.40 16.17 7.58
C GLU A 57 0.26 15.75 8.91
N GLY A 58 0.07 14.50 9.31
CA GLY A 58 0.64 13.94 10.54
C GLY A 58 2.01 13.26 10.39
N ALA A 59 2.59 13.25 9.20
CA ALA A 59 3.81 12.47 8.90
C ALA A 59 5.02 12.95 9.71
N ARG A 60 5.78 12.02 10.29
CA ARG A 60 6.97 12.30 11.12
C ARG A 60 8.27 11.77 10.52
N SER A 61 8.21 11.19 9.33
CA SER A 61 9.33 10.68 8.55
C SER A 61 9.04 10.75 7.05
N ASP A 62 10.04 10.41 6.24
CA ASP A 62 9.91 10.36 4.78
C ASP A 62 9.04 9.18 4.30
N TYR A 63 8.80 8.19 5.16
CA TYR A 63 8.05 6.99 4.81
C TYR A 63 6.56 7.18 5.01
N VAL A 64 5.77 6.65 4.08
CA VAL A 64 4.30 6.69 4.12
C VAL A 64 3.75 5.80 5.23
N VAL A 65 4.36 4.63 5.43
CA VAL A 65 4.03 3.73 6.51
C VAL A 65 5.16 3.75 7.53
N GLU A 66 4.92 4.48 8.62
CA GLU A 66 5.94 4.75 9.63
C GLU A 66 5.55 4.23 11.03
N TRP A 67 6.58 4.05 11.86
CA TRP A 67 6.45 3.81 13.29
C TRP A 67 7.65 4.44 14.00
N ALA A 68 7.43 5.09 15.15
CA ALA A 68 8.49 5.71 15.93
C ALA A 68 9.41 6.66 15.11
N LYS A 69 8.81 7.47 14.22
CA LYS A 69 9.50 8.45 13.35
C LYS A 69 10.44 7.82 12.30
N GLY A 70 10.20 6.58 11.89
CA GLY A 70 10.97 5.95 10.84
C GLY A 70 10.21 4.85 10.12
N GLN A 71 10.88 4.21 9.16
CA GLN A 71 10.33 3.09 8.41
C GLN A 71 9.98 1.94 9.36
N ILE A 72 8.77 1.40 9.23
CA ILE A 72 8.42 0.17 9.95
C ILE A 72 9.16 -1.03 9.36
N ALA A 73 9.82 -1.85 10.19
CA ALA A 73 10.52 -3.04 9.69
C ALA A 73 9.56 -4.10 9.10
N SER A 74 8.42 -4.30 9.75
CA SER A 74 7.42 -5.29 9.34
C SER A 74 6.01 -4.95 9.82
N ILE A 75 5.05 -5.02 8.90
CA ILE A 75 3.62 -4.86 9.17
C ILE A 75 2.91 -6.19 9.51
N ARG A 76 3.63 -7.33 9.42
CA ARG A 76 3.04 -8.67 9.58
C ARG A 76 2.45 -8.91 10.97
N LYS A 77 3.13 -8.46 12.02
CA LYS A 77 2.68 -8.66 13.42
C LYS A 77 1.38 -7.89 13.69
N GLY A 78 1.32 -6.63 13.24
CA GLY A 78 0.12 -5.80 13.35
C GLY A 78 -1.05 -6.42 12.59
N PHE A 79 -0.83 -6.83 11.35
CA PHE A 79 -1.87 -7.47 10.54
C PHE A 79 -2.36 -8.79 11.14
N ALA A 80 -1.47 -9.66 11.60
CA ALA A 80 -1.85 -10.92 12.23
C ALA A 80 -2.71 -10.70 13.49
N ARG A 81 -2.44 -9.64 14.26
CA ARG A 81 -3.28 -9.24 15.39
C ARG A 81 -4.66 -8.76 14.92
N ALA A 82 -4.73 -7.94 13.87
CA ALA A 82 -5.99 -7.49 13.30
C ALA A 82 -6.86 -8.67 12.80
N VAL A 83 -6.25 -9.64 12.11
CA VAL A 83 -6.94 -10.87 11.66
C VAL A 83 -7.50 -11.66 12.84
N ARG A 84 -6.73 -11.85 13.91
CA ARG A 84 -7.21 -12.53 15.12
C ARG A 84 -8.35 -11.78 15.80
N ASN A 85 -8.23 -10.46 15.93
CA ASN A 85 -9.26 -9.62 16.53
C ASN A 85 -10.57 -9.63 15.72
N ALA A 86 -10.47 -9.79 14.40
CA ALA A 86 -11.62 -9.95 13.51
C ALA A 86 -12.20 -11.38 13.49
N GLY A 87 -11.62 -12.33 14.22
CA GLY A 87 -12.07 -13.73 14.23
C GLY A 87 -11.83 -14.47 12.90
N LEU A 88 -10.94 -13.98 12.04
CA LEU A 88 -10.70 -14.54 10.72
C LEU A 88 -9.57 -15.59 10.75
N THR A 89 -9.73 -16.67 9.98
CA THR A 89 -8.73 -17.74 9.81
C THR A 89 -8.25 -17.79 8.35
N GLY A 90 -7.01 -18.21 8.12
CA GLY A 90 -6.44 -18.32 6.77
C GLY A 90 -6.17 -17.00 6.04
N VAL A 91 -6.38 -15.84 6.68
CA VAL A 91 -6.19 -14.53 6.06
C VAL A 91 -4.75 -14.04 6.26
N GLY A 92 -4.05 -13.83 5.15
CA GLY A 92 -2.69 -13.30 5.10
C GLY A 92 -2.56 -12.06 4.23
N MET A 93 -1.34 -11.50 4.19
CA MET A 93 -1.03 -10.34 3.33
C MET A 93 -1.25 -10.64 1.84
N HIS A 94 -0.98 -11.87 1.42
CA HIS A 94 -1.24 -12.33 0.04
C HIS A 94 -2.74 -12.42 -0.26
N THR A 95 -3.58 -12.74 0.74
CA THR A 95 -5.04 -12.74 0.60
C THR A 95 -5.54 -11.36 0.19
N LEU A 96 -5.08 -10.29 0.85
CA LEU A 96 -5.46 -8.92 0.50
C LEU A 96 -5.14 -8.59 -0.97
N ARG A 97 -3.99 -9.03 -1.46
CA ARG A 97 -3.59 -8.83 -2.86
C ARG A 97 -4.51 -9.60 -3.80
N HIS A 98 -4.80 -10.87 -3.48
CA HIS A 98 -5.69 -11.72 -4.27
C HIS A 98 -7.10 -11.10 -4.35
N THR A 99 -7.67 -10.74 -3.21
CA THR A 99 -8.99 -10.08 -3.11
C THR A 99 -9.07 -8.84 -3.99
N THR A 100 -8.06 -7.97 -3.94
CA THR A 100 -8.06 -6.75 -4.76
C THR A 100 -8.00 -7.07 -6.25
N ALA A 101 -7.16 -8.03 -6.65
CA ALA A 101 -7.03 -8.41 -8.05
C ALA A 101 -8.34 -9.01 -8.61
N VAL A 102 -9.01 -9.86 -7.83
CA VAL A 102 -10.33 -10.42 -8.19
C VAL A 102 -11.35 -9.30 -8.35
N HIS A 103 -11.47 -8.40 -7.38
CA HIS A 103 -12.42 -7.30 -7.48
C HIS A 103 -12.16 -6.38 -8.68
N MET A 104 -10.90 -6.08 -9.00
CA MET A 104 -10.57 -5.28 -10.17
C MET A 104 -11.06 -5.93 -11.47
N ILE A 105 -10.94 -7.26 -11.58
CA ILE A 105 -11.43 -8.01 -12.74
C ILE A 105 -12.97 -8.00 -12.76
N GLU A 106 -13.61 -8.29 -11.63
CA GLU A 106 -15.07 -8.30 -11.51
C GLU A 106 -15.71 -6.94 -11.86
N THR A 107 -15.07 -5.83 -11.46
CA THR A 107 -15.58 -4.48 -11.74
C THR A 107 -15.44 -4.06 -13.19
N VAL A 108 -14.50 -4.65 -13.95
CA VAL A 108 -14.30 -4.37 -15.37
C VAL A 108 -15.20 -5.26 -16.24
N ALA A 109 -15.64 -6.40 -15.70
CA ALA A 109 -16.54 -7.34 -16.38
C ALA A 109 -18.04 -6.97 -16.25
N ARG A 110 -18.37 -5.86 -15.57
CA ARG A 110 -19.72 -5.31 -15.43
C ARG A 110 -19.83 -4.03 -16.25
#